data_AF-A0A4Y1ZKX5-F1
#
_entry.id   AF-A0A4Y1ZKX5-F1
#
_cell.length_a   1.000
_cell.length_b   1.000
_cell.length_c   1.000
_cell.angle_alpha   90.00
_cell.angle_beta   90.00
_cell.angle_gamma   90.00
#
_symmetry.space_group_name_H-M   'P 1'
#
loop_
_entity.id
_entity.type
_entity.pdbx_description
1 polymer ?
#
loop_
_entity_poly.entity_id
_entity_poly.type
_entity_poly.pdbx_seq_one_letter_code
_entity_poly.pdbx_strand_id
1 'polypeptide(L)'
;MKSLANTENIIQCNRIYSFLSKYQQIVRLVGWMLRFKNNCLCAKEERTRGELTSSEFHKAELKLVLMIQHESFEGEEDKKLKDLAIFVEEDKILRVKTQIVNRRDKEDLPKANASSLKSRSRTEAHRTLS
;
A
#
# COMPACT_ATOMS: atom_id res chain seq x y z
N MET A 1 18.10 -20.65 27.39
CA MET A 1 16.86 -19.94 27.00
C MET A 1 16.98 -19.51 25.54
N LYS A 2 16.45 -20.30 24.60
CA LYS A 2 16.34 -19.90 23.19
C LYS A 2 14.94 -19.33 22.97
N SER A 3 14.95 -18.06 22.58
CA SER A 3 13.83 -17.18 22.24
C SER A 3 12.63 -17.88 21.55
N LEU A 4 11.52 -18.02 22.27
CA LEU A 4 10.19 -18.33 21.72
C LEU A 4 9.64 -17.17 20.86
N ALA A 5 10.10 -15.93 21.11
CA ALA A 5 9.68 -14.74 20.37
C ALA A 5 10.12 -14.74 18.89
N ASN A 6 11.18 -15.46 18.53
CA ASN A 6 11.68 -15.50 17.15
C ASN A 6 10.83 -16.41 16.26
N THR A 7 10.31 -17.51 16.80
CA THR A 7 9.54 -18.49 16.03
C THR A 7 8.12 -17.98 15.71
N GLU A 8 7.47 -17.31 16.66
CA GLU A 8 6.17 -16.67 16.42
C GLU A 8 6.27 -15.56 15.38
N ASN A 9 7.29 -14.70 15.45
CA ASN A 9 7.55 -13.67 14.45
C ASN A 9 7.78 -14.26 13.04
N ILE A 10 8.58 -15.32 12.92
CA ILE A 10 8.83 -16.00 11.63
C ILE A 10 7.55 -16.62 11.05
N ILE A 11 6.72 -17.27 11.88
CA ILE A 11 5.46 -17.89 11.45
C ILE A 11 4.46 -16.81 11.00
N GLN A 12 4.38 -15.68 11.72
CA GLN A 12 3.54 -14.55 11.32
C GLN A 12 4.02 -13.91 10.01
N CYS A 13 5.32 -13.71 9.83
CA CYS A 13 5.90 -13.23 8.57
C CYS A 13 5.53 -14.15 7.39
N ASN A 14 5.59 -15.47 7.56
CA ASN A 14 5.25 -16.43 6.51
C ASN A 14 3.75 -16.40 6.15
N ARG A 15 2.87 -16.26 7.15
CA ARG A 15 1.42 -16.13 6.92
C ARG A 15 1.06 -14.82 6.20
N ILE A 16 1.65 -13.70 6.61
CA ILE A 16 1.46 -12.40 5.94
C ILE A 16 1.99 -12.46 4.51
N TYR A 17 3.20 -13.00 4.31
CA TYR A 17 3.80 -13.14 2.98
C TYR A 17 2.94 -14.01 2.06
N SER A 18 2.47 -15.17 2.52
CA SER A 18 1.63 -16.06 1.72
C SER A 18 0.26 -15.46 1.41
N PHE A 19 -0.34 -14.72 2.34
CA PHE A 19 -1.59 -13.99 2.09
C PHE A 19 -1.40 -12.85 1.08
N LEU A 20 -0.38 -12.01 1.28
CA LEU A 20 -0.04 -10.92 0.37
C LEU A 20 0.30 -11.48 -1.02
N SER A 21 1.02 -12.59 -1.11
CA SER A 21 1.32 -13.26 -2.38
C SER A 21 0.03 -13.68 -3.10
N LYS A 22 -0.97 -14.24 -2.40
CA LYS A 22 -2.25 -14.62 -3.01
C LYS A 22 -3.04 -13.41 -3.46
N TYR A 23 -3.11 -12.35 -2.64
CA TYR A 23 -3.77 -11.10 -3.02
C TYR A 23 -3.10 -10.49 -4.26
N GLN A 24 -1.78 -10.36 -4.26
CA GLN A 24 -1.02 -9.81 -5.37
C GLN A 24 -1.17 -10.63 -6.66
N GLN A 25 -1.31 -11.95 -6.57
CA GLN A 25 -1.64 -12.81 -7.71
C GLN A 25 -3.01 -12.48 -8.31
N ILE A 26 -4.03 -12.28 -7.46
CA ILE A 26 -5.37 -11.91 -7.92
C ILE A 26 -5.36 -10.52 -8.54
N VAL A 27 -4.72 -9.54 -7.90
CA VAL A 27 -4.58 -8.19 -8.47
C VAL A 27 -3.90 -8.24 -9.84
N ARG A 28 -2.82 -9.01 -9.97
CA ARG A 28 -2.13 -9.20 -11.26
C ARG A 28 -3.06 -9.80 -12.32
N LEU A 29 -3.85 -10.81 -11.96
CA LEU A 29 -4.84 -11.41 -12.86
C LEU A 29 -5.88 -10.38 -13.32
N VAL A 30 -6.47 -9.63 -12.38
CA VAL A 30 -7.44 -8.56 -12.69
C VAL A 30 -6.82 -7.50 -13.59
N GLY A 31 -5.57 -7.10 -13.33
CA GLY A 31 -4.83 -6.16 -14.18
C GLY A 31 -4.71 -6.64 -15.63
N TRP A 32 -4.36 -7.91 -15.83
CA TRP A 32 -4.30 -8.50 -17.17
C TRP A 32 -5.67 -8.57 -17.83
N MET A 33 -6.73 -8.92 -17.10
CA MET A 33 -8.09 -8.92 -17.64
C MET A 33 -8.54 -7.52 -18.09
N LEU A 34 -8.23 -6.48 -17.30
CA LEU A 34 -8.54 -5.10 -17.64
C LEU A 34 -7.75 -4.63 -18.87
N ARG A 35 -6.44 -4.91 -18.94
CA ARG A 35 -5.64 -4.59 -20.12
C ARG A 35 -6.14 -5.33 -21.35
N PHE A 36 -6.45 -6.61 -21.22
CA PHE A 36 -7.00 -7.42 -22.30
C PHE A 36 -8.30 -6.81 -22.84
N LYS A 37 -9.25 -6.48 -21.95
CA LYS A 37 -10.49 -5.79 -22.31
C LYS A 37 -10.20 -4.50 -23.09
N ASN A 38 -9.29 -3.66 -22.60
CA ASN A 38 -8.95 -2.40 -23.26
C ASN A 38 -8.30 -2.63 -24.64
N ASN A 39 -7.36 -3.57 -24.73
CA ASN A 39 -6.69 -3.92 -25.99
C ASN A 39 -7.65 -4.50 -27.05
N CYS A 40 -8.75 -5.15 -26.63
CA CYS A 40 -9.80 -5.61 -27.53
C CYS A 40 -10.59 -4.45 -28.16
N LEU A 41 -10.59 -3.27 -27.51
CA LEU A 41 -11.29 -2.07 -27.99
C LEU A 41 -10.38 -1.15 -28.82
N CYS A 42 -9.08 -1.43 -28.91
CA CYS A 42 -8.08 -0.62 -29.61
C CYS A 42 -7.60 -1.27 -30.91
N ALA A 43 -7.13 -0.42 -31.84
CA ALA A 43 -6.39 -0.87 -33.02
C ALA A 43 -5.11 -1.62 -32.60
N LYS A 44 -4.60 -2.51 -33.46
CA LYS A 44 -3.50 -3.43 -33.12
C LYS A 44 -2.20 -2.69 -32.74
N GLU A 45 -2.02 -1.51 -33.32
CA GLU A 45 -0.87 -0.61 -33.18
C GLU A 45 -0.89 0.13 -31.84
N GLU A 46 -2.08 0.36 -31.28
CA GLU A 46 -2.31 1.09 -30.02
C GLU A 46 -2.35 0.16 -28.79
N ARG A 47 -2.33 -1.16 -29.00
CA ARG A 47 -2.40 -2.14 -27.92
C ARG A 47 -1.21 -2.03 -26.99
N THR A 48 -1.49 -1.95 -25.69
CA THR A 48 -0.46 -1.98 -24.66
C THR A 48 0.15 -3.38 -24.58
N ARG A 49 1.48 -3.45 -24.56
CA ARG A 49 2.27 -4.69 -24.49
C ARG A 49 3.32 -4.59 -23.37
N GLY A 50 3.93 -5.72 -22.99
CA GLY A 50 4.90 -5.78 -21.90
C GLY A 50 4.26 -5.90 -20.53
N GLU A 51 4.99 -5.63 -19.45
CA GLU A 51 4.56 -5.85 -18.07
C GLU A 51 3.42 -4.92 -17.58
N LEU A 52 2.75 -5.36 -16.52
CA LEU A 52 1.94 -4.56 -15.57
C LEU A 52 2.53 -3.17 -15.28
N THR A 53 1.92 -2.06 -15.71
CA THR A 53 2.32 -0.74 -15.18
C THR A 53 1.76 -0.56 -13.77
N SER A 54 2.40 0.31 -12.96
CA SER A 54 1.91 0.63 -11.61
C SER A 54 0.49 1.22 -11.63
N SER A 55 0.14 2.02 -12.65
CA SER A 55 -1.22 2.54 -12.83
C SER A 55 -2.24 1.43 -13.06
N GLU A 56 -1.88 0.38 -13.81
CA GLU A 56 -2.77 -0.76 -14.02
C GLU A 56 -2.92 -1.65 -12.80
N PHE A 57 -1.85 -1.83 -12.02
CA PHE A 57 -1.95 -2.48 -10.71
C PHE A 57 -2.91 -1.72 -9.80
N HIS A 58 -2.74 -0.40 -9.69
CA HIS A 58 -3.61 0.42 -8.86
C HIS A 58 -5.09 0.35 -9.31
N LYS A 59 -5.35 0.46 -10.62
CA LYS A 59 -6.70 0.28 -11.18
C LYS A 59 -7.27 -1.11 -10.89
N ALA A 60 -6.44 -2.15 -10.96
CA ALA A 60 -6.85 -3.51 -10.65
C ALA A 60 -7.20 -3.70 -9.17
N GLU A 61 -6.41 -3.11 -8.26
CA GLU A 61 -6.70 -3.12 -6.82
C GLU A 61 -8.03 -2.44 -6.53
N LEU A 62 -8.23 -1.22 -7.04
CA LEU A 62 -9.49 -0.49 -6.86
C LEU A 62 -10.68 -1.29 -7.43
N LYS A 63 -10.52 -1.87 -8.63
CA LYS A 63 -11.58 -2.66 -9.25
C LYS A 63 -11.92 -3.91 -8.44
N LEU A 64 -10.90 -4.61 -7.93
CA LEU A 64 -11.08 -5.79 -7.10
C LEU A 64 -11.80 -5.46 -5.79
N VAL A 65 -11.37 -4.40 -5.10
CA VAL A 65 -12.01 -3.94 -3.85
C VAL A 65 -13.47 -3.56 -4.11
N LEU A 66 -13.74 -2.80 -5.18
CA LEU A 66 -15.10 -2.42 -5.55
C LEU A 66 -15.99 -3.65 -5.81
N MET A 67 -15.47 -4.67 -6.50
CA MET A 67 -16.21 -5.92 -6.74
C MET A 67 -16.53 -6.64 -5.43
N ILE A 68 -15.54 -6.79 -4.54
CA ILE A 68 -15.72 -7.42 -3.23
C ILE A 68 -16.79 -6.67 -2.42
N GLN A 69 -16.76 -5.34 -2.41
CA GLN A 69 -17.77 -4.55 -1.70
C GLN A 69 -19.16 -4.71 -2.28
N HIS A 70 -19.31 -4.71 -3.60
CA HIS A 70 -20.59 -4.92 -4.28
C HIS A 70 -21.16 -6.32 -4.03
N GLU A 71 -20.30 -7.33 -3.85
CA GLU A 71 -20.72 -8.69 -3.48
C GLU A 71 -21.05 -8.82 -1.98
N SER A 72 -20.43 -8.00 -1.13
CA SER A 72 -20.52 -8.11 0.33
C SER A 72 -21.63 -7.25 0.95
N PHE A 73 -21.98 -6.14 0.30
CA PHE A 73 -22.85 -5.09 0.83
C PHE A 73 -23.95 -4.66 -0.15
N GLU A 74 -25.09 -4.26 0.38
CA GLU A 74 -26.21 -3.63 -0.34
C GLU A 74 -26.01 -2.12 -0.54
N GLY A 75 -24.77 -1.69 -0.80
CA GLY A 75 -24.38 -0.28 -0.92
C GLY A 75 -24.20 0.44 0.43
N GLU A 76 -24.29 1.78 0.42
CA GLU A 76 -24.04 2.63 1.60
C GLU A 76 -25.04 2.39 2.75
N GLU A 77 -26.25 1.94 2.43
CA GLU A 77 -27.36 1.74 3.37
C GLU A 77 -27.37 0.33 4.01
N ASP A 78 -26.35 -0.49 3.76
CA ASP A 78 -26.28 -1.84 4.28
C ASP A 78 -26.35 -1.84 5.82
N LYS A 79 -27.18 -2.72 6.39
CA LYS A 79 -27.40 -2.80 7.83
C LYS A 79 -26.12 -3.08 8.62
N LYS A 80 -25.14 -3.77 8.03
CA LYS A 80 -23.82 -4.05 8.62
C LYS A 80 -22.95 -2.80 8.77
N LEU A 81 -23.30 -1.73 8.06
CA LEU A 81 -22.52 -0.50 7.94
C LEU A 81 -23.06 0.65 8.79
N LYS A 82 -24.24 0.49 9.41
CA LYS A 82 -24.97 1.55 10.12
C LYS A 82 -24.21 2.24 11.25
N ASP A 83 -23.35 1.51 11.95
CA ASP A 83 -22.57 2.04 13.08
C ASP A 83 -21.20 2.59 12.64
N LEU A 84 -20.89 2.58 11.34
CA LEU A 84 -19.63 3.05 10.77
C LEU A 84 -19.82 4.42 10.11
N ALA A 85 -18.85 5.31 10.31
CA ALA A 85 -18.80 6.59 9.61
C ALA A 85 -18.29 6.39 8.18
N ILE A 86 -19.18 6.04 7.25
CA ILE A 86 -18.83 5.73 5.85
C ILE A 86 -18.83 6.97 4.98
N PHE A 87 -17.96 6.95 3.98
CA PHE A 87 -17.94 7.92 2.90
C PHE A 87 -17.47 7.25 1.60
N VAL A 88 -17.81 7.87 0.48
CA VAL A 88 -17.51 7.39 -0.87
C VAL A 88 -16.78 8.49 -1.64
N GLU A 89 -15.69 8.13 -2.31
CA GLU A 89 -14.91 9.03 -3.16
C GLU A 89 -15.23 8.80 -4.65
N GLU A 90 -14.40 9.35 -5.54
CA GLU A 90 -14.57 9.24 -7.00
C GLU A 90 -14.53 7.78 -7.49
N ASP A 91 -13.75 6.92 -6.82
CA ASP A 91 -13.59 5.50 -7.13
C ASP A 91 -14.79 4.61 -6.76
N LYS A 92 -15.82 5.19 -6.11
CA LYS A 92 -17.05 4.51 -5.66
C LYS A 92 -16.82 3.42 -4.59
N ILE A 93 -15.65 3.43 -3.95
CA ILE A 93 -15.34 2.51 -2.87
C ILE A 93 -15.86 3.08 -1.55
N LEU A 94 -16.56 2.24 -0.77
CA LEU A 94 -16.98 2.55 0.58
C LEU A 94 -15.75 2.58 1.50
N ARG A 95 -15.50 3.71 2.17
CA ARG A 95 -14.39 3.88 3.10
C ARG A 95 -14.90 4.29 4.48
N VAL A 96 -14.22 3.88 5.53
CA VAL A 96 -14.57 4.23 6.93
C VAL A 96 -13.67 5.37 7.41
N LYS A 97 -14.26 6.45 7.94
CA LYS A 97 -13.50 7.50 8.63
C LYS A 97 -13.03 6.99 9.98
N THR A 98 -11.72 6.89 10.19
CA THR A 98 -11.13 6.56 11.50
C THR A 98 -10.44 7.78 12.11
N GLN A 99 -10.33 7.85 13.44
CA GLN A 99 -9.73 9.00 14.13
C GLN A 99 -8.25 9.24 13.78
N ILE A 100 -7.55 8.26 13.19
CA ILE A 100 -6.17 8.41 12.72
C ILE A 100 -6.10 9.42 11.57
N VAL A 101 -7.12 9.47 10.71
CA VAL A 101 -7.24 10.47 9.62
C VAL A 101 -7.51 11.88 10.16
N ASN A 102 -7.88 12.00 11.45
CA ASN A 102 -8.24 13.26 12.10
C ASN A 102 -7.11 13.83 12.99
N ARG A 103 -5.92 13.20 12.99
CA ARG A 103 -4.75 13.80 13.61
C ARG A 103 -4.18 14.84 12.64
N ARG A 104 -4.24 16.12 13.03
CA ARG A 104 -3.25 17.08 12.53
C ARG A 104 -1.90 16.50 12.89
N ASP A 105 -1.08 16.16 11.90
CA ASP A 105 0.32 15.81 12.13
C ASP A 105 0.90 16.97 12.94
N LYS A 106 1.23 16.71 14.21
CA LYS A 106 2.08 17.65 14.94
C LYS A 106 3.43 17.53 14.27
N GLU A 107 3.77 18.54 13.48
CA GLU A 107 5.08 18.74 12.90
C GLU A 107 6.13 18.78 14.01
N ASP A 108 6.61 17.62 14.44
CA ASP A 108 7.80 17.50 15.27
C ASP A 108 8.59 16.27 14.80
N LEU A 109 8.89 16.22 13.49
CA LEU A 109 10.07 15.48 13.06
C LEU A 109 11.26 16.26 13.60
N PRO A 110 12.10 15.69 14.49
CA PRO A 110 13.30 16.37 14.95
C PRO A 110 14.16 16.60 13.71
N LYS A 111 14.26 17.86 13.27
CA LYS A 111 15.20 18.25 12.22
C LYS A 111 16.57 17.85 12.73
N ALA A 112 17.18 16.84 12.12
CA ALA A 112 18.52 16.40 12.46
C ALA A 112 19.44 17.62 12.48
N ASN A 113 19.93 17.95 13.67
CA ASN A 113 20.68 19.15 13.95
C ASN A 113 21.98 19.06 13.14
N ALA A 114 22.07 19.81 12.05
CA ALA A 114 23.26 19.89 11.18
C ALA A 114 24.53 20.41 11.90
N SER A 115 24.43 20.74 13.20
CA SER A 115 25.54 21.10 14.07
C SER A 115 26.37 19.91 14.56
N SER A 116 25.86 18.67 14.49
CA SER A 116 26.61 17.47 14.94
C SER A 116 27.59 16.92 13.89
N LEU A 117 27.47 17.32 12.62
CA LEU A 117 28.35 16.86 11.53
C LEU A 117 29.63 17.69 11.36
N LYS A 118 29.76 18.83 12.06
CA LYS A 118 30.95 19.70 11.97
C LYS A 118 32.02 19.44 13.05
N SER A 119 31.70 18.63 14.07
CA SER A 119 32.66 18.26 15.13
C SER A 119 33.42 16.96 14.85
N ARG A 120 32.97 16.13 13.90
CA ARG A 120 33.67 14.88 13.53
C ARG A 120 34.82 15.07 12.55
N SER A 121 34.78 16.10 11.70
CA SER A 121 35.83 16.37 10.70
C SER A 121 37.03 17.18 11.22
N ARG A 122 37.01 17.68 12.46
CA ARG A 122 38.13 18.46 13.04
C ARG A 122 39.06 17.63 13.93
N THR A 123 38.63 16.46 14.40
CA THR A 123 39.38 15.64 15.36
C THR A 123 40.23 14.56 14.68
N GLU A 124 39.99 14.25 13.41
CA GLU A 124 40.76 13.24 12.65
C GLU A 124 41.99 13.82 11.93
N ALA A 125 42.10 15.14 11.77
CA ALA A 125 43.24 15.78 11.09
C ALA A 125 44.49 15.99 11.98
N HIS A 126 44.40 15.75 13.30
CA HIS A 126 45.50 15.99 14.25
C HIS A 126 46.16 14.72 14.82
N ARG A 127 45.84 13.53 14.29
CA ARG A 127 46.43 12.25 14.75
C ARG A 127 47.31 11.53 13.73
N THR A 128 47.58 12.10 12.56
CA THR A 128 48.34 11.43 11.49
C THR A 128 49.64 12.13 11.06
N LEU A 129 50.12 13.15 11.78
CA LEU A 129 51.46 13.71 11.57
C LEU A 129 52.13 14.08 12.90
N SER A 130 52.72 13.10 13.56
CA SER A 130 53.90 13.27 14.41
C SER A 130 54.74 12.01 14.41
#